data_AF-A0AAJ2G6P1-F1
#
_entry.id   AF-A0AAJ2G6P1-F1
#
_cell.length_a   1.000
_cell.length_b   1.000
_cell.length_c   1.000
_cell.angle_alpha   90.00
_cell.angle_beta   90.00
_cell.angle_gamma   90.00
#
_symmetry.space_group_name_H-M   'P 1'
#
loop_
_entity.id
_entity.type
_entity.pdbx_description
1 polymer ?
#
loop_
_entity_poly.entity_id
_entity_poly.type
_entity_poly.pdbx_seq_one_letter_code
_entity_poly.pdbx_strand_id
1 'polypeptide(L)'
;MKKLVLMLGLPFLFLACNDDDSAPGLPSEMEINDQFNGDKEGWTAGFADYPVKMETDWKLEEGIANLPAPLDTQKKGFRISGNNHSDDLFMYFKKKVTGLKPNQEYNAAFTLEFASDAPSEGWAGVGGAPNAVSVGIGAVPVEPKTTVDKLDHYRMNIDKIQQKNDGKDMKIIGDVGNGTDKVGYKLLTKTGEFKGKTDAGGNLWLIFGTDSGFEATTTLYYTSVKVKLTEVTTK
;
A
#
# COMPACT_ATOMS: atom_id res chain seq x y z
N MET A 1 -52.32 62.48 -45.02
CA MET A 1 -51.07 62.34 -44.22
C MET A 1 -50.98 60.89 -43.78
N LYS A 2 -49.97 60.16 -44.28
CA LYS A 2 -49.79 58.71 -44.10
C LYS A 2 -49.30 58.42 -42.67
N LYS A 3 -49.88 57.44 -41.97
CA LYS A 3 -49.27 56.83 -40.78
C LYS A 3 -49.00 55.36 -41.09
N LEU A 4 -47.72 55.06 -41.26
CA LEU A 4 -47.15 53.75 -41.48
C LEU A 4 -46.92 53.12 -40.09
N VAL A 5 -47.58 52.01 -39.78
CA VAL A 5 -47.34 51.23 -38.56
C VAL A 5 -46.44 50.06 -38.94
N LEU A 6 -45.20 50.09 -38.45
CA LEU A 6 -44.18 49.07 -38.64
C LEU A 6 -44.30 48.07 -37.48
N MET A 7 -44.80 46.85 -37.73
CA MET A 7 -44.69 45.76 -36.75
C MET A 7 -43.32 45.10 -36.89
N LEU A 8 -42.49 45.20 -35.86
CA LEU A 8 -41.23 44.47 -35.72
C LEU A 8 -41.56 43.03 -35.29
N GLY A 9 -41.23 42.05 -36.14
CA GLY A 9 -41.29 40.63 -35.81
C GLY A 9 -40.16 40.23 -34.85
N LEU A 10 -40.53 39.59 -33.75
CA LEU A 10 -39.61 39.04 -32.74
C LEU A 10 -39.06 37.69 -33.25
N PRO A 11 -37.74 37.47 -33.35
CA PRO A 11 -37.22 36.15 -33.72
C PRO A 11 -37.31 35.20 -32.52
N PHE A 12 -38.07 34.12 -32.65
CA PHE A 12 -38.02 32.98 -31.74
C PHE A 12 -36.66 32.27 -31.92
N LEU A 13 -35.77 32.46 -30.96
CA LEU A 13 -34.58 31.63 -30.80
C LEU A 13 -35.02 30.26 -30.26
N PHE A 14 -34.99 29.25 -31.12
CA PHE A 14 -35.05 27.85 -30.68
C PHE A 14 -33.74 27.53 -29.94
N LEU A 15 -33.81 27.49 -28.62
CA LEU A 15 -32.80 26.84 -27.78
C LEU A 15 -32.93 25.32 -28.00
N ALA A 16 -32.01 24.75 -28.77
CA ALA A 16 -31.77 23.31 -28.78
C ALA A 16 -30.98 22.97 -27.51
N CYS A 17 -31.65 22.37 -26.52
CA CYS A 17 -30.97 21.65 -25.44
C CYS A 17 -30.41 20.36 -26.05
N ASN A 18 -29.09 20.31 -26.22
CA ASN A 18 -28.38 19.04 -26.25
C ASN A 18 -28.29 18.57 -24.79
N ASP A 19 -29.06 17.54 -24.43
CA ASP A 19 -28.89 16.80 -23.19
C ASP A 19 -27.61 15.94 -23.32
N ASP A 20 -26.45 16.56 -23.14
CA ASP A 20 -25.18 15.86 -22.91
C ASP A 20 -24.73 16.07 -21.46
N ASP A 21 -25.65 15.87 -20.50
CA ASP A 21 -25.32 15.77 -19.07
C ASP A 21 -24.89 14.33 -18.74
N SER A 22 -23.82 13.87 -19.40
CA SER A 22 -22.99 12.80 -18.83
C SER A 22 -22.13 13.44 -17.76
N ALA A 23 -22.59 13.46 -16.51
CA ALA A 23 -21.71 13.71 -15.38
C ALA A 23 -20.45 12.83 -15.57
N PRO A 24 -19.22 13.37 -15.47
CA PRO A 24 -18.01 12.59 -15.69
C PRO A 24 -18.06 11.33 -14.82
N GLY A 25 -18.23 10.17 -15.44
CA GLY A 25 -18.29 8.91 -14.73
C GLY A 25 -16.99 8.72 -13.96
N LEU A 26 -17.07 8.28 -12.70
CA LEU A 26 -15.87 7.90 -11.94
C LEU A 26 -15.09 6.84 -12.73
N PRO A 27 -13.75 6.91 -12.74
CA PRO A 27 -12.96 6.06 -13.61
C PRO A 27 -13.10 4.59 -13.20
N SER A 28 -13.29 3.71 -14.19
CA SER A 28 -13.34 2.26 -13.98
C SER A 28 -11.98 1.68 -13.59
N GLU A 29 -10.91 2.43 -13.83
CA GLU A 29 -9.54 2.09 -13.45
C GLU A 29 -8.84 3.28 -12.82
N MET A 30 -8.02 3.02 -11.80
CA MET A 30 -7.13 4.01 -11.21
C MET A 30 -5.74 3.39 -11.07
N GLU A 31 -4.70 4.17 -11.37
CA GLU A 31 -3.32 3.75 -11.20
C GLU A 31 -2.61 4.67 -10.20
N ILE A 32 -1.91 4.05 -9.26
CA ILE A 32 -0.95 4.67 -8.37
C ILE A 32 0.42 4.15 -8.79
N ASN A 33 1.40 5.03 -8.97
CA ASN A 33 2.75 4.68 -9.37
C ASN A 33 3.74 5.61 -8.66
N ASP A 34 3.95 5.32 -7.39
CA ASP A 34 4.68 6.19 -6.48
C ASP A 34 6.15 5.73 -6.38
N GLN A 35 7.06 6.70 -6.35
CA GLN A 35 8.51 6.49 -6.29
C GLN A 35 9.08 7.16 -5.04
N PHE A 36 9.77 6.40 -4.19
CA PHE A 36 10.22 6.89 -2.88
C PHE A 36 11.62 7.52 -2.90
N ASN A 37 12.07 8.00 -4.06
CA ASN A 37 13.38 8.63 -4.20
C ASN A 37 13.41 10.07 -3.67
N GLY A 38 12.24 10.70 -3.50
CA GLY A 38 12.09 12.08 -3.02
C GLY A 38 11.45 12.14 -1.65
N ASP A 39 10.17 11.78 -1.57
CA ASP A 39 9.37 11.79 -0.35
C ASP A 39 8.55 10.50 -0.18
N LYS A 40 7.58 10.51 0.75
CA LYS A 40 6.75 9.35 1.09
C LYS A 40 5.52 9.18 0.18
N GLU A 41 5.27 10.09 -0.75
CA GLU A 41 4.17 10.07 -1.71
C GLU A 41 2.80 9.85 -1.05
N GLY A 42 2.60 10.42 0.15
CA GLY A 42 1.37 10.25 0.94
C GLY A 42 1.20 8.89 1.62
N TRP A 43 2.19 7.99 1.52
CA TRP A 43 2.25 6.77 2.33
C TRP A 43 2.70 7.08 3.75
N THR A 44 2.18 6.32 4.70
CA THR A 44 2.61 6.35 6.11
C THR A 44 3.04 4.97 6.54
N ALA A 45 4.13 4.88 7.28
CA ALA A 45 4.61 3.63 7.86
C ALA A 45 4.06 3.42 9.28
N GLY A 46 4.00 2.17 9.71
CA GLY A 46 3.60 1.78 11.05
C GLY A 46 4.15 0.41 11.44
N PHE A 47 3.98 0.09 12.71
CA PHE A 47 4.48 -1.13 13.34
C PHE A 47 3.39 -1.75 14.21
N ALA A 48 3.33 -3.07 14.28
CA ALA A 48 2.44 -3.84 15.15
C ALA A 48 3.12 -5.15 15.60
N ASP A 49 2.47 -5.86 16.50
CA ASP A 49 2.91 -7.12 17.11
C ASP A 49 4.20 -6.98 17.91
N TYR A 50 4.19 -5.99 18.81
CA TYR A 50 5.23 -5.76 19.80
C TYR A 50 4.61 -5.20 21.09
N PRO A 51 5.27 -5.34 22.26
CA PRO A 51 4.75 -4.82 23.51
C PRO A 51 4.73 -3.29 23.54
N VAL A 52 3.76 -2.72 24.24
CA VAL A 52 3.61 -1.27 24.39
C VAL A 52 4.86 -0.64 25.02
N LYS A 53 5.26 0.55 24.53
CA LYS A 53 6.43 1.34 25.00
C LYS A 53 7.80 0.71 24.72
N MET A 54 7.87 -0.27 23.82
CA MET A 54 9.13 -0.93 23.46
C MET A 54 9.75 -0.41 22.14
N GLU A 55 9.26 0.69 21.58
CA GLU A 55 9.68 1.21 20.26
C GLU A 55 11.19 1.47 20.19
N THR A 56 11.79 1.96 21.29
CA THR A 56 13.25 2.20 21.38
C THR A 56 14.04 0.90 21.46
N ASP A 57 13.60 -0.05 22.29
CA ASP A 57 14.27 -1.33 22.49
C ASP A 57 14.21 -2.17 21.21
N TRP A 58 13.08 -2.13 20.51
CA TRP A 58 12.85 -2.81 19.24
C TRP A 58 13.39 -2.02 18.04
N LYS A 59 14.01 -0.85 18.26
CA LYS A 59 14.64 -0.03 17.21
C LYS A 59 13.72 0.22 16.00
N LEU A 60 12.47 0.57 16.28
CA LEU A 60 11.46 0.80 15.26
C LEU A 60 11.72 2.16 14.59
N GLU A 61 12.10 2.13 13.32
CA GLU A 61 12.52 3.32 12.59
C GLU A 61 11.94 3.32 11.17
N GLU A 62 11.49 4.48 10.71
CA GLU A 62 11.03 4.70 9.34
C GLU A 62 11.49 6.05 8.80
N GLY A 63 11.58 6.18 7.48
CA GLY A 63 11.89 7.44 6.83
C GLY A 63 12.49 7.28 5.44
N ILE A 64 12.63 8.39 4.72
CA ILE A 64 13.35 8.38 3.44
C ILE A 64 14.85 8.33 3.71
N ALA A 65 15.52 7.33 3.16
CA ALA A 65 16.96 7.13 3.35
C ALA A 65 17.63 6.67 2.05
N ASN A 66 18.93 6.96 1.91
CA ASN A 66 19.73 6.49 0.78
C ASN A 66 19.79 4.96 0.77
N LEU A 67 19.78 4.37 -0.42
CA LEU A 67 20.00 2.94 -0.58
C LEU A 67 21.43 2.57 -0.15
N PRO A 68 21.61 1.42 0.49
CA PRO A 68 22.92 0.95 0.95
C PRO A 68 23.74 0.36 -0.21
N ALA A 69 25.07 0.33 -0.07
CA ALA A 69 25.92 -0.47 -0.95
C ALA A 69 25.51 -1.96 -0.89
N PRO A 70 25.62 -2.73 -1.99
CA PRO A 70 26.22 -2.37 -3.28
C PRO A 70 25.27 -1.66 -4.26
N LEU A 71 24.07 -1.25 -3.82
CA LEU A 71 23.15 -0.48 -4.66
C LEU A 71 23.64 0.96 -4.83
N ASP A 72 22.98 1.68 -5.74
CA ASP A 72 23.28 3.09 -6.00
C ASP A 72 22.94 3.96 -4.78
N THR A 73 23.98 4.37 -4.04
CA THR A 73 23.87 5.18 -2.82
C THR A 73 23.38 6.62 -3.05
N GLN A 74 23.23 7.05 -4.30
CA GLN A 74 22.59 8.34 -4.62
C GLN A 74 21.07 8.22 -4.73
N LYS A 75 20.54 7.00 -4.88
CA LYS A 75 19.10 6.74 -4.83
C LYS A 75 18.63 6.57 -3.39
N LYS A 76 17.36 6.84 -3.17
CA LYS A 76 16.67 6.72 -1.89
C LYS A 76 15.50 5.75 -1.99
N GLY A 77 15.06 5.28 -0.83
CA GLY A 77 13.81 4.57 -0.66
C GLY A 77 13.15 4.93 0.66
N PHE A 78 11.89 4.52 0.81
CA PHE A 78 11.19 4.55 2.07
C PHE A 78 11.68 3.40 2.94
N ARG A 79 12.64 3.70 3.80
CA ARG A 79 13.24 2.76 4.75
C ARG A 79 12.26 2.47 5.88
N ILE A 80 12.16 1.20 6.24
CA ILE A 80 11.52 0.72 7.47
C ILE A 80 12.43 -0.33 8.13
N SER A 81 12.55 -0.28 9.45
CA SER A 81 13.44 -1.15 10.21
C SER A 81 12.87 -1.47 11.59
N GLY A 82 13.12 -2.68 12.07
CA GLY A 82 12.81 -3.10 13.43
C GLY A 82 13.61 -4.33 13.82
N ASN A 83 13.97 -4.41 15.11
CA ASN A 83 14.58 -5.56 15.77
C ASN A 83 13.48 -6.40 16.41
N ASN A 84 13.17 -7.53 15.76
CA ASN A 84 12.13 -8.42 16.21
C ASN A 84 12.64 -9.31 17.35
N HIS A 85 11.90 -9.36 18.45
CA HIS A 85 12.19 -10.18 19.62
C HIS A 85 11.17 -11.30 19.85
N SER A 86 10.15 -11.40 19.00
CA SER A 86 8.96 -12.20 19.29
C SER A 86 8.47 -13.04 18.13
N ASP A 87 9.25 -13.22 17.07
CA ASP A 87 8.85 -13.95 15.85
C ASP A 87 7.56 -13.46 15.15
N ASP A 88 7.11 -12.23 15.45
CA ASP A 88 5.80 -11.74 15.00
C ASP A 88 5.80 -10.26 14.58
N LEU A 89 6.93 -9.54 14.64
CA LEU A 89 6.96 -8.09 14.33
C LEU A 89 6.39 -7.81 12.94
N PHE A 90 5.31 -7.01 12.89
CA PHE A 90 4.70 -6.56 11.66
C PHE A 90 5.08 -5.10 11.34
N MET A 91 5.69 -4.89 10.17
CA MET A 91 6.10 -3.58 9.67
C MET A 91 5.32 -3.26 8.40
N TYR A 92 4.65 -2.11 8.30
CA TYR A 92 3.72 -1.87 7.19
C TYR A 92 3.69 -0.43 6.71
N PHE A 93 3.14 -0.25 5.51
CA PHE A 93 2.84 1.02 4.87
C PHE A 93 1.37 1.08 4.49
N LYS A 94 0.75 2.24 4.63
CA LYS A 94 -0.64 2.47 4.22
C LYS A 94 -0.82 3.78 3.47
N LYS A 95 -1.78 3.80 2.55
CA LYS A 95 -2.24 5.00 1.84
C LYS A 95 -3.74 4.94 1.63
N LYS A 96 -4.42 6.08 1.87
CA LYS A 96 -5.84 6.23 1.57
C LYS A 96 -6.00 6.65 0.11
N VAL A 97 -6.89 5.96 -0.59
CA VAL A 97 -7.34 6.27 -1.94
C VAL A 97 -8.79 6.74 -1.85
N THR A 98 -9.11 7.81 -2.57
CA THR A 98 -10.44 8.44 -2.57
C THR A 98 -10.92 8.65 -4.00
N GLY A 99 -12.21 8.91 -4.19
CA GLY A 99 -12.76 9.15 -5.53
C GLY A 99 -13.02 7.88 -6.33
N LEU A 100 -13.11 6.73 -5.65
CA LEU A 100 -13.59 5.49 -6.25
C LEU A 100 -15.11 5.41 -6.13
N LYS A 101 -15.74 4.46 -6.83
CA LYS A 101 -17.17 4.22 -6.67
C LYS A 101 -17.47 3.72 -5.24
N PRO A 102 -18.47 4.27 -4.54
CA PRO A 102 -18.88 3.78 -3.22
C PRO A 102 -19.34 2.32 -3.23
N ASN A 103 -19.02 1.57 -2.17
CA ASN A 103 -19.43 0.18 -1.97
C ASN A 103 -19.10 -0.77 -3.16
N GLN A 104 -18.05 -0.47 -3.91
CA GLN A 104 -17.64 -1.18 -5.11
C GLN A 104 -16.42 -2.06 -4.82
N GLU A 105 -16.43 -3.29 -5.33
CA GLU A 105 -15.26 -4.16 -5.30
C GLU A 105 -14.28 -3.77 -6.42
N TYR A 106 -13.00 -3.69 -6.06
CA TYR A 106 -11.90 -3.45 -6.97
C TYR A 106 -10.88 -4.58 -6.84
N ASN A 107 -10.33 -5.02 -7.97
CA ASN A 107 -9.11 -5.81 -7.99
C ASN A 107 -7.92 -4.85 -7.91
N ALA A 108 -7.09 -4.98 -6.88
CA ALA A 108 -5.88 -4.19 -6.69
C ALA A 108 -4.65 -5.03 -7.06
N ALA A 109 -4.05 -4.74 -8.21
CA ALA A 109 -2.82 -5.38 -8.67
C ALA A 109 -1.61 -4.55 -8.23
N PHE A 110 -0.83 -5.10 -7.30
CA PHE A 110 0.37 -4.49 -6.73
C PHE A 110 1.63 -4.95 -7.45
N THR A 111 2.55 -4.02 -7.61
CA THR A 111 3.97 -4.25 -7.87
C THR A 111 4.77 -3.47 -6.83
N LEU A 112 5.49 -4.17 -5.97
CA LEU A 112 6.39 -3.60 -4.97
C LEU A 112 7.83 -3.79 -5.43
N GLU A 113 8.64 -2.73 -5.37
CA GLU A 113 10.09 -2.83 -5.50
C GLU A 113 10.75 -2.39 -4.19
N PHE A 114 11.63 -3.22 -3.65
CA PHE A 114 12.34 -2.92 -2.41
C PHE A 114 13.71 -3.59 -2.34
N ALA A 115 14.64 -2.99 -1.59
CA ALA A 115 15.93 -3.57 -1.30
C ALA A 115 15.89 -4.41 -0.01
N SER A 116 16.51 -5.58 -0.06
CA SER A 116 16.72 -6.49 1.09
C SER A 116 18.10 -7.13 1.01
N ASP A 117 18.74 -7.33 2.17
CA ASP A 117 20.01 -8.04 2.31
C ASP A 117 19.88 -9.46 2.86
N ALA A 118 18.66 -9.91 3.15
CA ALA A 118 18.39 -11.23 3.72
C ALA A 118 18.80 -12.35 2.75
N PRO A 119 19.75 -13.23 3.12
CA PRO A 119 20.06 -14.41 2.32
C PRO A 119 18.85 -15.37 2.29
N SER A 120 18.64 -15.99 1.12
CA SER A 120 17.56 -16.95 0.89
C SER A 120 17.92 -18.38 1.31
N GLU A 121 19.21 -18.73 1.37
CA GLU A 121 19.68 -20.11 1.53
C GLU A 121 20.87 -20.20 2.48
N GLY A 122 21.04 -21.32 3.18
CA GLY A 122 22.24 -21.60 3.97
C GLY A 122 22.31 -20.90 5.33
N TRP A 123 21.28 -20.14 5.71
CA TRP A 123 21.18 -19.45 7.00
C TRP A 123 19.96 -19.94 7.78
N ALA A 124 20.20 -20.51 8.96
CA ALA A 124 19.17 -20.87 9.92
C ALA A 124 19.72 -20.73 11.34
N GLY A 125 18.90 -20.18 12.23
CA GLY A 125 19.19 -20.06 13.66
C GLY A 125 17.93 -20.36 14.48
N VAL A 126 18.05 -20.27 15.81
CA VAL A 126 16.91 -20.48 16.74
C VAL A 126 15.76 -19.55 16.40
N GLY A 127 16.06 -18.27 16.14
CA GLY A 127 15.09 -17.26 15.73
C GLY A 127 14.73 -17.26 14.25
N GLY A 128 14.80 -18.40 13.56
CA GLY A 128 14.44 -18.53 12.15
C GLY A 128 15.54 -18.16 11.15
N ALA A 129 15.21 -18.29 9.87
CA ALA A 129 16.08 -17.88 8.76
C ALA A 129 15.88 -16.38 8.45
N PRO A 130 16.89 -15.65 7.95
CA PRO A 130 16.76 -14.23 7.61
C PRO A 130 15.64 -13.92 6.60
N ASN A 131 15.30 -14.86 5.71
CA ASN A 131 14.20 -14.73 4.76
C ASN A 131 12.85 -15.24 5.29
N ALA A 132 12.74 -15.64 6.57
CA ALA A 132 11.48 -15.99 7.22
C ALA A 132 10.63 -14.74 7.53
N VAL A 133 10.59 -13.81 6.59
CA VAL A 133 9.86 -12.54 6.66
C VAL A 133 8.99 -12.45 5.42
N SER A 134 7.70 -12.62 5.61
CA SER A 134 6.72 -12.69 4.54
C SER A 134 6.26 -11.30 4.14
N VAL A 135 6.13 -11.06 2.84
CA VAL A 135 5.65 -9.81 2.24
C VAL A 135 4.19 -9.97 1.89
N GLY A 136 3.33 -9.06 2.35
CA GLY A 136 1.89 -9.09 2.09
C GLY A 136 1.34 -7.78 1.55
N ILE A 137 0.19 -7.89 0.89
CA ILE A 137 -0.60 -6.77 0.34
C ILE A 137 -2.05 -6.90 0.77
N GLY A 138 -2.76 -5.78 0.84
CA GLY A 138 -4.18 -5.73 1.15
C GLY A 138 -4.85 -4.45 0.67
N ALA A 139 -6.17 -4.50 0.60
CA ALA A 139 -7.01 -3.36 0.26
C ALA A 139 -8.31 -3.44 1.07
N VAL A 140 -8.53 -2.48 1.97
CA VAL A 140 -9.61 -2.54 2.97
C VAL A 140 -10.40 -1.22 3.05
N PRO A 141 -11.71 -1.27 3.41
CA PRO A 141 -12.54 -0.05 3.53
C PRO A 141 -12.24 0.78 4.79
N VAL A 142 -11.53 0.20 5.75
CA VAL A 142 -11.22 0.83 7.04
C VAL A 142 -9.74 1.18 7.10
N GLU A 143 -9.38 2.22 7.84
CA GLU A 143 -7.96 2.57 8.03
C GLU A 143 -7.22 1.45 8.77
N PRO A 144 -6.15 0.87 8.19
CA PRO A 144 -5.24 0.01 8.92
C PRO A 144 -4.49 0.81 9.99
N LYS A 145 -4.56 0.38 11.23
CA LYS A 145 -3.89 1.02 12.34
C LYS A 145 -3.56 0.04 13.44
N THR A 146 -2.46 0.35 14.11
CA THR A 146 -2.07 -0.30 15.34
C THR A 146 -2.97 0.14 16.49
N THR A 147 -3.41 -0.80 17.31
CA THR A 147 -4.22 -0.61 18.51
C THR A 147 -3.67 -1.44 19.65
N VAL A 148 -3.90 -1.04 20.90
CA VAL A 148 -3.45 -1.80 22.08
C VAL A 148 -4.48 -2.86 22.44
N ASP A 149 -4.04 -4.10 22.60
CA ASP A 149 -4.87 -5.21 23.05
C ASP A 149 -4.95 -5.31 24.59
N LYS A 150 -5.59 -6.37 25.11
CA LYS A 150 -5.78 -6.57 26.56
C LYS A 150 -4.52 -7.04 27.28
N LEU A 151 -3.47 -7.39 26.55
CA LEU A 151 -2.19 -7.89 27.06
C LEU A 151 -1.08 -6.84 26.92
N ASP A 152 -1.45 -5.56 26.72
CA ASP A 152 -0.52 -4.46 26.49
C ASP A 152 0.42 -4.69 25.30
N HIS A 153 -0.11 -5.30 24.23
CA HIS A 153 0.58 -5.41 22.95
C HIS A 153 -0.08 -4.52 21.90
N TYR A 154 0.75 -3.90 21.07
CA TYR A 154 0.31 -3.26 19.85
C TYR A 154 -0.05 -4.34 18.83
N ARG A 155 -1.27 -4.31 18.30
CA ARG A 155 -1.84 -5.26 17.33
C ARG A 155 -2.54 -4.52 16.19
N MET A 156 -2.60 -5.13 15.02
CA MET A 156 -3.38 -4.58 13.90
C MET A 156 -4.88 -4.67 14.16
N ASN A 157 -5.64 -3.68 13.67
CA ASN A 157 -7.10 -3.69 13.67
C ASN A 157 -7.73 -4.42 12.46
N ILE A 158 -6.91 -5.06 11.61
CA ILE A 158 -7.30 -5.83 10.44
C ILE A 158 -6.72 -7.24 10.53
N ASP A 159 -7.32 -8.18 9.79
CA ASP A 159 -6.85 -9.55 9.67
C ASP A 159 -5.72 -9.64 8.63
N LYS A 160 -4.51 -9.22 9.06
CA LYS A 160 -3.30 -9.23 8.24
C LYS A 160 -2.74 -10.64 8.01
N ILE A 161 -1.70 -10.73 7.18
CA ILE A 161 -0.89 -11.96 7.06
C ILE A 161 -0.30 -12.37 8.42
N GLN A 162 -0.06 -13.66 8.61
CA GLN A 162 0.54 -14.22 9.83
C GLN A 162 1.60 -15.24 9.44
N GLN A 163 2.85 -14.80 9.46
CA GLN A 163 4.01 -15.50 8.92
C GLN A 163 3.69 -16.07 7.53
N LYS A 164 3.50 -17.39 7.43
CA LYS A 164 3.25 -18.11 6.16
C LYS A 164 1.78 -18.22 5.77
N ASN A 165 0.87 -17.61 6.53
CA ASN A 165 -0.57 -17.69 6.29
C ASN A 165 -1.13 -16.34 5.82
N ASP A 166 -2.02 -16.40 4.85
CA ASP A 166 -2.85 -15.26 4.48
C ASP A 166 -3.80 -14.90 5.63
N GLY A 167 -4.13 -13.61 5.73
CA GLY A 167 -5.26 -13.13 6.52
C GLY A 167 -6.47 -12.85 5.63
N LYS A 168 -7.61 -12.48 6.22
CA LYS A 168 -8.79 -12.09 5.43
C LYS A 168 -8.63 -10.74 4.73
N ASP A 169 -7.80 -9.86 5.28
CA ASP A 169 -7.62 -8.48 4.82
C ASP A 169 -6.27 -8.27 4.11
N MET A 170 -5.36 -9.25 4.16
CA MET A 170 -4.09 -9.23 3.45
C MET A 170 -3.66 -10.63 2.97
N LYS A 171 -2.96 -10.67 1.84
CA LYS A 171 -2.43 -11.88 1.22
C LYS A 171 -0.91 -11.79 1.05
N ILE A 172 -0.22 -12.92 1.21
CA ILE A 172 1.21 -13.07 0.97
C ILE A 172 1.51 -13.08 -0.53
N ILE A 173 2.54 -12.34 -0.93
CA ILE A 173 3.06 -12.25 -2.31
C ILE A 173 4.55 -12.63 -2.42
N GLY A 174 5.12 -13.18 -1.35
CA GLY A 174 6.46 -13.72 -1.30
C GLY A 174 7.15 -13.43 0.04
N ASP A 175 8.48 -13.46 0.01
CA ASP A 175 9.36 -13.14 1.15
C ASP A 175 10.46 -12.14 0.74
N VAL A 176 11.24 -11.69 1.73
CA VAL A 176 12.34 -10.71 1.56
C VAL A 176 13.67 -11.31 1.10
N GLY A 177 13.74 -12.61 0.79
CA GLY A 177 14.98 -13.27 0.43
C GLY A 177 15.61 -12.75 -0.87
N ASN A 178 16.92 -12.52 -0.85
CA ASN A 178 17.66 -11.90 -1.95
C ASN A 178 18.06 -12.87 -3.09
N GLY A 179 17.67 -14.15 -3.00
CA GLY A 179 17.98 -15.20 -3.97
C GLY A 179 19.43 -15.68 -3.93
N THR A 180 20.16 -15.48 -2.83
CA THR A 180 21.54 -15.94 -2.64
C THR A 180 21.78 -16.49 -1.23
N ASP A 181 22.95 -17.10 -1.03
CA ASP A 181 23.46 -17.55 0.26
C ASP A 181 24.25 -16.46 1.02
N LYS A 182 24.33 -15.24 0.48
CA LYS A 182 25.15 -14.15 1.03
C LYS A 182 24.30 -12.99 1.52
N VAL A 183 24.73 -12.41 2.63
CA VAL A 183 24.24 -11.10 3.08
C VAL A 183 24.70 -10.04 2.07
N GLY A 184 23.76 -9.24 1.58
CA GLY A 184 24.04 -8.15 0.66
C GLY A 184 22.77 -7.65 -0.03
N TYR A 185 22.62 -6.32 -0.06
CA TYR A 185 21.41 -5.70 -0.60
C TYR A 185 21.23 -5.97 -2.10
N LYS A 186 20.02 -6.40 -2.45
CA LYS A 186 19.52 -6.49 -3.82
C LYS A 186 18.13 -5.90 -3.92
N LEU A 187 17.81 -5.34 -5.09
CA LEU A 187 16.44 -4.97 -5.42
C LEU A 187 15.62 -6.21 -5.75
N LEU A 188 14.46 -6.32 -5.12
CA LEU A 188 13.48 -7.37 -5.29
C LEU A 188 12.20 -6.75 -5.81
N THR A 189 11.53 -7.47 -6.71
CA THR A 189 10.20 -7.12 -7.18
C THR A 189 9.23 -8.21 -6.75
N LYS A 190 8.13 -7.82 -6.11
CA LYS A 190 7.02 -8.71 -5.76
C LYS A 190 5.74 -8.19 -6.38
N THR A 191 4.96 -9.10 -6.95
CA THR A 191 3.68 -8.79 -7.57
C THR A 191 2.58 -9.67 -7.00
N GLY A 192 1.37 -9.14 -6.97
CA GLY A 192 0.21 -9.91 -6.58
C GLY A 192 -1.06 -9.08 -6.64
N GLU A 193 -2.18 -9.75 -6.47
CA GLU A 193 -3.49 -9.12 -6.54
C GLU A 193 -4.29 -9.40 -5.27
N PHE A 194 -5.06 -8.40 -4.84
CA PHE A 194 -5.98 -8.50 -3.73
C PHE A 194 -7.30 -7.78 -4.06
N LYS A 195 -8.43 -8.37 -3.67
CA LYS A 195 -9.75 -7.77 -3.88
C LYS A 195 -10.17 -7.00 -2.64
N GLY A 196 -10.46 -5.71 -2.81
CA GLY A 196 -10.93 -4.84 -1.76
C GLY A 196 -12.26 -4.20 -2.13
N LYS A 197 -13.11 -3.96 -1.13
CA LYS A 197 -14.36 -3.20 -1.31
C LYS A 197 -14.20 -1.82 -0.73
N THR A 198 -14.58 -0.79 -1.48
CA THR A 198 -14.60 0.59 -0.97
C THR A 198 -15.67 0.78 0.10
N ASP A 199 -15.47 1.78 0.95
CA ASP A 199 -16.50 2.21 1.89
C ASP A 199 -17.67 2.94 1.20
N ALA A 200 -18.64 3.38 1.99
CA ALA A 200 -19.81 4.12 1.49
C ALA A 200 -19.48 5.53 0.94
N GLY A 201 -18.26 6.02 1.15
CA GLY A 201 -17.76 7.27 0.58
C GLY A 201 -16.85 7.09 -0.64
N GLY A 202 -16.65 5.84 -1.11
CA GLY A 202 -15.74 5.59 -2.22
C GLY A 202 -14.26 5.68 -1.82
N ASN A 203 -13.95 5.43 -0.54
CA ASN A 203 -12.58 5.34 -0.06
C ASN A 203 -12.11 3.88 0.03
N LEU A 204 -10.82 3.68 -0.19
CA LEU A 204 -10.13 2.42 -0.02
C LEU A 204 -8.76 2.67 0.60
N TRP A 205 -8.36 1.88 1.58
CA TRP A 205 -7.01 1.91 2.12
C TRP A 205 -6.21 0.78 1.50
N LEU A 206 -5.08 1.15 0.89
CA LEU A 206 -4.07 0.21 0.43
C LEU A 206 -3.07 -0.02 1.55
N ILE A 207 -2.67 -1.26 1.73
CA ILE A 207 -1.65 -1.66 2.69
C ILE A 207 -0.70 -2.67 2.06
N PHE A 208 0.58 -2.52 2.35
CA PHE A 208 1.57 -3.57 2.16
C PHE A 208 2.52 -3.57 3.34
N GLY A 209 3.17 -4.70 3.60
CA GLY A 209 4.06 -4.81 4.73
C GLY A 209 4.72 -6.17 4.83
N THR A 210 5.43 -6.36 5.93
CA THR A 210 6.13 -7.60 6.24
C THR A 210 5.83 -8.10 7.62
N ASP A 211 5.65 -9.41 7.71
CA ASP A 211 5.46 -10.16 8.95
C ASP A 211 6.71 -11.01 9.22
N SER A 212 7.41 -10.72 10.32
CA SER A 212 8.74 -11.28 10.57
C SER A 212 8.70 -12.45 11.54
N GLY A 213 8.93 -13.66 11.04
CA GLY A 213 9.32 -14.83 11.83
C GLY A 213 10.82 -14.91 12.12
N PHE A 214 11.58 -13.85 11.83
CA PHE A 214 13.02 -13.77 12.03
C PHE A 214 13.33 -12.90 13.26
N GLU A 215 13.88 -13.48 14.33
CA GLU A 215 14.22 -12.78 15.58
C GLU A 215 15.55 -12.02 15.48
N ALA A 216 15.60 -11.03 14.59
CA ALA A 216 16.68 -10.05 14.55
C ALA A 216 16.20 -8.77 13.87
N THR A 217 17.15 -7.91 13.49
CA THR A 217 16.82 -6.72 12.72
C THR A 217 16.51 -7.08 11.26
N THR A 218 15.36 -6.63 10.79
CA THR A 218 15.04 -6.55 9.37
C THR A 218 15.02 -5.07 8.98
N THR A 219 15.78 -4.69 7.96
CA THR A 219 15.76 -3.35 7.37
C THR A 219 15.48 -3.46 5.89
N LEU A 220 14.44 -2.79 5.41
CA LEU A 220 14.02 -2.79 4.01
C LEU A 220 13.96 -1.36 3.48
N TYR A 221 14.23 -1.20 2.19
CA TYR A 221 14.12 0.09 1.51
C TYR A 221 13.18 -0.05 0.33
N TYR A 222 11.93 0.37 0.47
CA TYR A 222 10.98 0.36 -0.64
C TYR A 222 11.33 1.50 -1.59
N THR A 223 11.59 1.18 -2.85
CA THR A 223 11.95 2.17 -3.89
C THR A 223 10.72 2.63 -4.65
N SER A 224 9.73 1.73 -4.85
CA SER A 224 8.47 2.07 -5.49
C SER A 224 7.31 1.15 -5.11
N VAL A 225 6.11 1.69 -5.30
CA VAL A 225 4.86 0.92 -5.28
C VAL A 225 4.01 1.35 -6.45
N LYS A 226 3.59 0.37 -7.25
CA LYS A 226 2.57 0.54 -8.27
C LYS A 226 1.33 -0.26 -7.89
N VAL A 227 0.16 0.37 -7.94
CA VAL A 227 -1.13 -0.30 -7.71
C VAL A 227 -2.09 0.08 -8.82
N LYS A 228 -2.56 -0.92 -9.57
CA LYS A 228 -3.67 -0.76 -10.51
C LYS A 228 -4.95 -1.25 -9.87
N LEU A 229 -5.91 -0.35 -9.70
CA LEU A 229 -7.27 -0.65 -9.25
C LEU A 229 -8.17 -0.78 -10.48
N THR A 230 -8.82 -1.93 -10.64
CA THR A 230 -9.81 -2.16 -11.69
C THR A 230 -11.12 -2.59 -11.05
N GLU A 231 -12.22 -1.92 -11.40
CA GLU A 231 -13.56 -2.25 -10.93
C GLU A 231 -13.92 -3.70 -11.28
N VAL A 232 -14.36 -4.48 -10.29
CA VAL A 232 -14.90 -5.82 -10.52
C VAL A 232 -16.34 -5.67 -11.00
N THR A 233 -16.57 -5.94 -12.27
CA THR A 233 -17.92 -5.95 -12.84
C THR A 233 -18.63 -7.26 -12.49
N THR A 234 -19.73 -7.15 -11.74
CA THR A 234 -20.69 -8.26 -11.63
C THR A 234 -21.36 -8.45 -12.99
N LYS A 235 -21.23 -9.66 -13.55
CA LYS A 235 -22.04 -10.10 -14.68
C LYS A 235 -23.48 -10.38 -14.23
#